data_AF-A0A6P3RNP2-F1
#
_entry.id   AF-A0A6P3RNP2-F1
#
_cell.length_a   1.000
_cell.length_b   1.000
_cell.length_c   1.000
_cell.angle_alpha   90.00
_cell.angle_beta   90.00
_cell.angle_gamma   90.00
#
_symmetry.space_group_name_H-M   'P 1'
#
loop_
_entity.id
_entity.type
_entity.pdbx_description
1 polymer ?
#
loop_
_entity_poly.entity_id
_entity_poly.type
_entity_poly.pdbx_seq_one_letter_code
_entity_poly.pdbx_strand_id
1 'polypeptide(L)'
;FILRGTKILYCELSGSNVDWSDNPPECEIIKCQDPVVENGRLVSGFGRKYYYKDEVAFECNQGSHLKGNNTIFCGANSVWEPEMPECTKETTENVTSSDESQANDVKDLDGGLTAVIVLT
;
A
#
# COMPACT_ATOMS: atom_id res chain seq x y z
N PHE A 1 -13.73 -12.99 18.39
CA PHE A 1 -15.15 -12.62 18.28
C PHE A 1 -15.32 -11.15 18.65
N ILE A 2 -16.32 -10.47 18.08
CA ILE A 2 -16.75 -9.10 18.45
C ILE A 2 -18.09 -9.22 19.15
N LEU A 3 -18.24 -8.54 20.29
CA LEU A 3 -19.53 -8.46 20.99
C LEU A 3 -20.40 -7.38 20.34
N ARG A 4 -21.57 -7.77 19.84
CA ARG A 4 -22.62 -6.89 19.32
C ARG A 4 -23.81 -6.86 20.27
N GLY A 5 -24.29 -5.66 20.57
CA GLY A 5 -25.38 -5.45 21.52
C GLY A 5 -24.90 -4.99 22.89
N THR A 6 -25.77 -5.11 23.88
CA THR A 6 -25.58 -4.54 25.20
C THR A 6 -24.58 -5.36 26.02
N LYS A 7 -23.52 -4.69 26.50
CA LYS A 7 -22.40 -5.34 27.21
C LYS A 7 -22.74 -5.76 28.64
N ILE A 8 -23.73 -5.11 29.25
CA ILE A 8 -24.10 -5.31 30.64
C ILE A 8 -25.61 -5.39 30.70
N LEU A 9 -26.12 -6.54 31.15
CA LEU A 9 -27.53 -6.73 31.41
C LEU A 9 -27.77 -6.72 32.91
N TYR A 10 -28.85 -6.07 33.31
CA TYR A 10 -29.34 -6.10 34.67
C TYR A 10 -30.78 -6.56 34.68
N CYS A 11 -31.16 -7.12 35.81
CA CYS A 11 -32.50 -7.63 36.06
C CYS A 11 -33.38 -6.47 36.54
N GLU A 12 -34.52 -6.26 35.88
CA GLU A 12 -35.45 -5.18 36.17
C GLU A 12 -36.89 -5.67 36.31
N LEU A 13 -37.68 -4.91 37.07
CA LEU A 13 -39.10 -5.19 37.23
C LEU A 13 -39.87 -4.66 36.01
N SER A 14 -40.48 -5.57 35.25
CA SER A 14 -41.36 -5.27 34.13
C SER A 14 -42.81 -5.52 34.54
N GLY A 15 -43.44 -4.48 35.11
CA GLY A 15 -44.77 -4.58 35.72
C GLY A 15 -44.78 -5.48 36.95
N SER A 16 -45.47 -6.62 36.88
CA SER A 16 -45.49 -7.64 37.93
C SER A 16 -44.50 -8.78 37.68
N ASN A 17 -43.73 -8.72 36.59
CA ASN A 17 -42.73 -9.71 36.22
C ASN A 17 -41.32 -9.16 36.41
N VAL A 18 -40.34 -10.05 36.31
CA VAL A 18 -38.93 -9.73 36.28
C VAL A 18 -38.41 -10.06 34.88
N ASP A 19 -37.74 -9.10 34.25
CA ASP A 19 -37.14 -9.26 32.92
C ASP A 19 -35.71 -8.70 32.88
N TRP A 20 -34.98 -9.00 31.82
CA TRP A 20 -33.68 -8.38 31.57
C TRP A 20 -33.85 -7.00 30.93
N SER A 21 -32.95 -6.09 31.28
CA SER A 21 -32.90 -4.72 30.75
C SER A 21 -32.77 -4.64 29.23
N ASP A 22 -32.29 -5.71 28.59
CA ASP A 22 -32.16 -5.84 27.14
C ASP A 22 -31.95 -7.33 26.75
N ASN A 23 -31.94 -7.61 25.46
CA ASN A 23 -31.63 -8.92 24.92
C ASN A 23 -30.14 -9.30 25.14
N PRO A 24 -29.83 -10.61 25.25
CA PRO A 24 -28.45 -11.11 25.25
C PRO A 24 -27.64 -10.60 24.04
N PRO A 25 -26.39 -10.16 24.23
CA PRO A 25 -25.55 -9.76 23.11
C PRO A 25 -25.13 -10.96 22.26
N GLU A 26 -24.78 -10.68 21.00
CA GLU A 26 -24.28 -11.67 20.05
C GLU A 26 -22.75 -11.60 19.93
N CYS A 27 -22.12 -12.76 19.76
CA CYS A 27 -20.68 -12.86 19.50
C CYS A 27 -20.44 -13.16 18.03
N GLU A 28 -20.08 -12.13 17.26
CA GLU A 28 -19.75 -12.28 15.85
C GLU A 28 -18.32 -12.81 15.66
N ILE A 29 -18.13 -13.73 14.72
CA ILE A 29 -16.79 -14.22 14.37
C ILE A 29 -16.02 -13.08 13.70
N ILE A 30 -14.78 -12.84 14.15
CA ILE A 30 -13.86 -11.94 13.47
C ILE A 30 -13.30 -12.67 12.26
N LYS A 31 -13.57 -12.16 11.08
CA LYS A 31 -13.07 -12.72 9.83
C LYS A 31 -12.67 -11.57 8.90
N CYS A 32 -11.38 -11.50 8.55
CA CYS A 32 -10.90 -10.54 7.59
C CYS A 32 -11.20 -10.98 6.16
N GLN A 33 -11.22 -10.01 5.25
CA GLN A 33 -11.42 -10.26 3.83
C GLN A 33 -10.16 -10.91 3.23
N ASP A 34 -10.30 -11.67 2.13
CA ASP A 34 -9.21 -12.41 1.50
C ASP A 34 -8.14 -11.47 0.93
N PRO A 35 -6.93 -11.41 1.49
CA PRO A 35 -6.04 -10.28 1.29
C PRO A 35 -5.41 -10.33 -0.12
N VAL A 36 -5.81 -9.38 -0.97
CA VAL A 36 -5.40 -9.26 -2.38
C VAL A 36 -4.64 -7.96 -2.56
N VAL A 37 -3.47 -8.03 -3.19
CA VAL A 37 -2.63 -6.87 -3.53
C VAL A 37 -2.36 -6.90 -5.03
N GLU A 38 -2.78 -5.87 -5.76
CA GLU A 38 -2.49 -5.75 -7.19
C GLU A 38 -0.98 -5.61 -7.43
N ASN A 39 -0.44 -6.25 -8.47
CA ASN A 39 1.01 -6.30 -8.73
C ASN A 39 1.84 -6.87 -7.56
N GLY A 40 1.21 -7.61 -6.64
CA GLY A 40 1.88 -8.34 -5.58
C GLY A 40 1.38 -9.78 -5.48
N ARG A 41 2.01 -10.54 -4.58
CA ARG A 41 1.64 -11.92 -4.26
C ARG A 41 1.81 -12.19 -2.78
N LEU A 42 0.91 -13.02 -2.26
CA LEU A 42 1.02 -13.59 -0.93
C LEU A 42 2.22 -14.56 -0.91
N VAL A 43 3.08 -14.45 0.11
CA VAL A 43 4.27 -15.30 0.28
C VAL A 43 4.24 -16.17 1.53
N SER A 44 3.38 -15.84 2.50
CA SER A 44 3.16 -16.64 3.70
C SER A 44 1.74 -16.45 4.23
N GLY A 45 1.32 -17.33 5.16
CA GLY A 45 0.01 -17.22 5.81
C GLY A 45 -1.17 -17.73 4.99
N PHE A 46 -0.94 -18.54 3.94
CA PHE A 46 -2.00 -19.05 3.06
C PHE A 46 -3.15 -19.72 3.83
N GLY A 47 -4.37 -19.17 3.68
CA GLY A 47 -5.57 -19.68 4.30
C GLY A 47 -6.77 -19.67 3.34
N ARG A 48 -7.77 -20.52 3.60
CA ARG A 48 -9.07 -20.45 2.93
C ARG A 48 -9.96 -19.34 3.49
N LYS A 49 -9.67 -18.91 4.72
CA LYS A 49 -10.33 -17.86 5.50
C LYS A 49 -9.28 -17.33 6.49
N TYR A 50 -9.42 -16.07 6.86
CA TYR A 50 -8.52 -15.39 7.79
C TYR A 50 -9.29 -14.90 9.01
N TYR A 51 -8.89 -15.35 10.18
CA TYR A 51 -9.51 -15.05 11.47
C TYR A 51 -8.60 -14.16 12.31
N TYR A 52 -9.12 -13.66 13.42
CA TYR A 52 -8.39 -12.79 14.35
C TYR A 52 -6.98 -13.31 14.65
N LYS A 53 -5.98 -12.44 14.48
CA LYS A 53 -4.53 -12.69 14.62
C LYS A 53 -3.88 -13.59 13.57
N ASP A 54 -4.60 -14.07 12.56
CA ASP A 54 -3.95 -14.67 11.41
C ASP A 54 -3.07 -13.62 10.73
N GLU A 55 -1.84 -14.01 10.39
CA GLU A 55 -0.82 -13.14 9.82
C GLU A 55 -0.48 -13.59 8.40
N VAL A 56 -0.27 -12.61 7.52
CA VAL A 56 0.06 -12.81 6.11
C VAL A 56 1.19 -11.88 5.69
N ALA A 57 2.01 -12.32 4.74
CA ALA A 57 3.05 -11.50 4.17
C ALA A 57 2.99 -11.42 2.64
N PHE A 58 3.39 -10.28 2.09
CA PHE A 58 3.35 -9.95 0.67
C PHE A 58 4.73 -9.63 0.10
N GLU A 59 4.86 -9.87 -1.19
CA GLU A 59 5.98 -9.43 -2.01
C GLU A 59 5.43 -8.84 -3.32
N CYS A 60 6.04 -7.76 -3.80
CA CYS A 60 5.65 -7.18 -5.08
C CYS A 60 6.24 -7.97 -6.25
N ASN A 61 5.48 -8.04 -7.35
CA ASN A 61 5.93 -8.62 -8.60
C ASN A 61 7.07 -7.77 -9.20
N GLN A 62 7.83 -8.36 -10.11
CA GLN A 62 8.98 -7.71 -10.75
C GLN A 62 8.61 -6.34 -11.36
N GLY A 63 9.44 -5.33 -11.11
CA GLY A 63 9.23 -3.96 -11.61
C GLY A 63 8.21 -3.13 -10.81
N SER A 64 7.76 -3.62 -9.66
CA SER A 64 6.90 -2.87 -8.73
C SER A 64 7.58 -2.77 -7.35
N HIS A 65 7.21 -1.75 -6.58
CA HIS A 65 7.76 -1.47 -5.25
C HIS A 65 6.67 -1.53 -4.19
N LEU A 66 7.02 -2.07 -3.01
CA LEU A 66 6.10 -2.19 -1.88
C LEU A 66 6.01 -0.85 -1.14
N LYS A 67 4.78 -0.37 -0.95
CA LYS A 67 4.44 0.77 -0.10
C LYS A 67 3.62 0.26 1.08
N GLY A 68 4.10 0.55 2.30
CA GLY A 68 3.51 0.08 3.55
C GLY A 68 4.28 -1.09 4.17
N ASN A 69 3.59 -1.90 4.98
CA ASN A 69 4.20 -3.04 5.66
C ASN A 69 4.03 -4.31 4.83
N ASN A 70 5.09 -5.11 4.73
CA ASN A 70 5.04 -6.39 4.01
C ASN A 70 4.24 -7.45 4.76
N THR A 71 4.10 -7.31 6.08
CA THR A 71 3.37 -8.23 6.95
C THR A 71 2.23 -7.50 7.64
N ILE A 72 1.06 -8.14 7.65
CA ILE A 72 -0.17 -7.64 8.28
C ILE A 72 -0.89 -8.79 9.00
N PHE A 73 -1.68 -8.48 10.02
CA PHE A 73 -2.50 -9.46 10.75
C PHE A 73 -3.97 -9.05 10.78
N CYS A 74 -4.85 -10.03 10.96
CA CYS A 74 -6.28 -9.77 11.03
C CYS A 74 -6.64 -9.16 12.40
N GLY A 75 -7.00 -7.88 12.39
CA GLY A 75 -7.33 -7.07 13.56
C GLY A 75 -8.65 -7.46 14.23
N ALA A 76 -8.88 -6.89 15.40
CA ALA A 76 -10.04 -7.24 16.25
C ALA A 76 -11.39 -6.79 15.67
N ASN A 77 -11.36 -5.89 14.68
CA ASN A 77 -12.49 -5.27 14.00
C ASN A 77 -12.77 -5.90 12.61
N SER A 78 -12.16 -7.06 12.30
CA SER A 78 -12.22 -7.70 10.97
C SER A 78 -11.55 -6.88 9.86
N VAL A 79 -10.61 -5.99 10.21
CA VAL A 79 -9.78 -5.22 9.28
C VAL A 79 -8.32 -5.67 9.42
N TRP A 80 -7.58 -5.66 8.32
CA TRP A 80 -6.15 -5.94 8.34
C TRP A 80 -5.37 -4.80 9.01
N GLU A 81 -4.42 -5.16 9.87
CA GLU A 81 -3.61 -4.24 10.64
C GLU A 81 -2.12 -4.62 10.55
N PRO A 82 -1.22 -3.67 10.21
CA PRO A 82 -1.50 -2.36 9.63
C PRO A 82 -2.25 -2.49 8.27
N GLU A 83 -2.64 -1.37 7.69
CA GLU A 83 -3.40 -1.35 6.43
C GLU A 83 -2.70 -2.17 5.32
N MET A 84 -3.52 -2.74 4.42
CA MET A 84 -3.06 -3.51 3.28
C MET A 84 -1.96 -2.76 2.50
N PRO A 85 -0.84 -3.42 2.14
CA PRO A 85 0.20 -2.76 1.35
C PRO A 85 -0.24 -2.54 -0.09
N GLU A 86 0.42 -1.58 -0.74
CA GLU A 86 0.25 -1.30 -2.17
C GLU A 86 1.54 -1.68 -2.91
N CYS A 87 1.41 -2.29 -4.10
CA CYS A 87 2.54 -2.46 -5.01
C CYS A 87 2.39 -1.50 -6.20
N THR A 88 3.26 -0.50 -6.26
CA THR A 88 3.24 0.53 -7.31
C THR A 88 4.36 0.28 -8.32
N LYS A 89 4.03 0.33 -9.61
CA LYS A 89 5.04 0.42 -10.67
C LYS A 89 5.51 1.87 -10.77
N GLU A 90 6.80 2.08 -10.99
CA GLU A 90 7.24 3.37 -11.53
C GLU A 90 6.66 3.45 -12.94
N THR A 91 5.57 4.18 -13.10
CA THR A 91 5.15 4.62 -14.43
C THR A 91 6.28 5.51 -14.91
N THR A 92 7.03 5.07 -15.92
CA THR A 92 7.83 5.97 -16.75
C THR A 92 6.88 6.90 -17.48
N GLU A 93 6.23 7.81 -16.76
CA GLU A 93 5.58 8.97 -17.34
C GLU A 93 6.73 9.89 -17.74
N ASN A 94 7.06 9.87 -19.03
CA ASN A 94 7.85 10.86 -19.73
C ASN A 94 8.80 11.67 -18.85
N VAL A 95 9.96 11.10 -18.49
CA VAL A 95 11.16 11.93 -18.48
C VAL A 95 11.37 12.28 -19.95
N THR A 96 10.73 13.36 -20.40
CA THR A 96 11.16 14.06 -21.62
C THR A 96 12.66 14.18 -21.48
N SER A 97 13.37 13.52 -22.40
CA SER A 97 14.80 13.61 -22.58
C SER A 97 15.28 15.03 -22.29
N SER A 98 15.91 15.25 -21.14
CA SER A 98 16.92 16.29 -21.04
C SER A 98 18.21 15.75 -21.67
N ASP A 99 18.09 15.22 -22.89
CA ASP A 99 19.20 15.12 -23.83
C ASP A 99 19.30 16.49 -24.51
N GLU A 100 19.74 17.50 -23.75
CA GLU A 100 20.51 18.59 -24.34
C GLU A 100 22.00 18.24 -24.16
N SER A 101 22.42 17.17 -24.83
CA SER A 101 23.79 17.09 -25.31
C SER A 101 23.96 18.17 -26.38
N GLN A 102 24.33 19.39 -25.98
CA GLN A 102 24.87 20.37 -26.92
C GLN A 102 26.22 19.86 -27.42
N ALA A 103 26.17 19.04 -28.47
CA ALA A 103 27.30 18.78 -29.35
C ALA A 103 27.06 19.53 -30.65
N ASN A 104 27.84 20.61 -30.86
CA ASN A 104 28.55 20.96 -32.11
C ASN A 104 28.77 22.47 -32.24
N ASP A 105 30.03 22.92 -32.12
CA ASP A 105 30.61 23.84 -33.11
C ASP A 105 32.13 23.56 -33.20
N VAL A 106 32.49 22.47 -33.90
CA VAL A 106 33.82 22.31 -34.46
C VAL A 106 33.79 23.02 -35.81
N LYS A 107 34.32 24.25 -35.87
CA LYS A 107 34.64 24.92 -37.12
C LYS A 107 36.10 24.70 -37.43
N ASP A 108 36.36 23.77 -38.34
CA ASP A 108 37.62 23.71 -39.06
C ASP A 108 37.37 23.95 -40.55
N LEU A 109 38.39 24.58 -41.17
CA LEU A 109 38.72 24.71 -42.60
C LEU A 109 38.02 25.90 -43.32
N ASP A 110 38.67 26.83 -44.04
CA ASP A 110 40.01 26.86 -44.67
C ASP A 110 40.42 28.31 -45.03
N GLY A 111 41.74 28.55 -45.10
CA GLY A 111 42.38 29.33 -46.17
C GLY A 111 42.34 30.87 -46.14
N GLY A 112 43.49 31.50 -45.83
CA GLY A 112 43.66 32.94 -46.10
C GLY A 112 45.02 33.50 -45.66
N LEU A 113 46.05 33.28 -46.48
CA LEU A 113 47.38 33.88 -46.34
C LEU A 113 47.31 35.39 -46.66
N THR A 114 47.64 36.28 -45.71
CA THR A 114 48.13 37.64 -46.03
C THR A 114 49.14 38.10 -44.99
N ALA A 115 50.38 38.29 -45.45
CA ALA A 115 51.43 38.98 -44.70
C ALA A 115 51.12 40.48 -44.62
N VAL A 116 51.32 41.07 -43.44
CA VAL A 116 51.48 42.52 -43.29
C VAL A 116 52.78 42.77 -42.55
N ILE A 117 53.74 43.34 -43.28
CA ILE A 117 54.98 43.89 -42.74
C ILE A 117 54.61 45.22 -42.08
N VAL A 118 55.04 45.45 -40.84
CA VAL A 118 55.12 46.81 -40.27
C VAL A 118 56.51 47.00 -39.67
N LEU A 119 57.24 47.97 -40.24
CA LEU A 119 58.55 48.44 -39.83
C LEU A 119 58.39 49.37 -38.62
N THR A 120 59.09 49.09 -37.52
CA THR A 120 59.67 50.06 -36.59
C THR A 120 60.83 49.41 -35.85
#